data_AF-R7YI25-F1
#
_entry.id   AF-R7YI25-F1
#
_cell.length_a   1.000
_cell.length_b   1.000
_cell.length_c   1.000
_cell.angle_alpha   90.00
_cell.angle_beta   90.00
_cell.angle_gamma   90.00
#
_symmetry.space_group_name_H-M   'P 1'
#
loop_
_entity.id
_entity.type
_entity.pdbx_description
1 polymer ?
#
loop_
_entity_poly.entity_id
_entity_poly.type
_entity_poly.pdbx_seq_one_letter_code
_entity_poly.pdbx_strand_id
1 'polypeptide(L)'
;MTLSSREERMLDSPSSSSSNLSSSCSANAMIIDAINGSLRHGANGALHHVFDGADLQRLHHFQTITVCTLATSSISRVYQAEIVKLACLHPHLLHAVLTIAEMHYRYTTSDRASPAELYHWQKTTSLFNQKLAHPIKTEDADAVFATSTLLNGISMGSIETDQYLDAWPLKPSSHDLQWLRMQGGIKLMVLAAQPWRKGSVFENLISEGDDGLSTFTDTRLGIAGIPAPFVSLCDLSVLSTVENNPYHAQVRMLCPLLSMECTRETLMEHLNFIAEMRPEFLELLQQRDARALLILGYCRMHGDLLLPGNVRRLQDTRTFGNPGPSMWISSRPAHGYVRHTAATRT
;
A
#
# COMPACT_ATOMS: atom_id res chain seq x y z
N MET A 1 -41.43 17.27 68.65
CA MET A 1 -41.91 15.92 68.31
C MET A 1 -42.51 15.99 66.91
N THR A 2 -41.74 15.47 65.93
CA THR A 2 -42.16 14.44 64.95
C THR A 2 -42.88 15.02 63.73
N LEU A 3 -42.63 14.66 62.47
CA LEU A 3 -41.59 13.99 61.69
C LEU A 3 -42.17 13.99 60.25
N SER A 4 -41.32 14.18 59.23
CA SER A 4 -41.43 13.65 57.86
C SER A 4 -42.72 13.82 57.02
N SER A 5 -42.58 14.41 55.82
CA SER A 5 -43.14 13.89 54.55
C SER A 5 -42.88 14.89 53.42
N ARG A 6 -41.79 14.70 52.66
CA ARG A 6 -41.62 15.36 51.35
C ARG A 6 -40.69 14.53 50.47
N GLU A 7 -41.27 13.56 49.77
CA GLU A 7 -40.60 12.83 48.68
C GLU A 7 -41.59 12.49 47.57
N GLU A 8 -41.04 12.46 46.36
CA GLU A 8 -41.55 11.93 45.08
C GLU A 8 -42.59 12.73 44.28
N ARG A 9 -42.07 13.46 43.27
CA ARG A 9 -42.76 13.61 41.98
C ARG A 9 -41.74 13.46 40.84
N MET A 10 -41.91 12.35 40.12
CA MET A 10 -41.38 11.92 38.82
C MET A 10 -40.57 12.94 38.00
N LEU A 11 -39.32 12.58 37.71
CA LEU A 11 -38.61 12.97 36.51
C LEU A 11 -38.32 11.68 35.73
N ASP A 12 -39.12 11.44 34.68
CA ASP A 12 -38.91 10.36 33.74
C ASP A 12 -38.30 10.90 32.44
N SER A 13 -37.30 10.15 31.95
CA SER A 13 -36.75 10.05 30.59
C SER A 13 -35.55 10.93 30.18
N PRO A 14 -34.65 10.46 29.26
CA PRO A 14 -34.67 9.17 28.57
C PRO A 14 -33.37 8.34 28.66
N SER A 15 -33.58 7.03 28.78
CA SER A 15 -32.67 5.95 28.40
C SER A 15 -32.55 5.83 26.88
N SER A 16 -31.77 6.71 26.24
CA SER A 16 -31.52 6.69 24.79
C SER A 16 -30.16 6.10 24.39
N SER A 17 -29.32 5.70 25.36
CA SER A 17 -27.99 5.15 25.11
C SER A 17 -27.97 3.61 25.01
N SER A 18 -28.88 2.90 25.69
CA SER A 18 -28.86 1.43 25.75
C SER A 18 -29.48 0.74 24.53
N SER A 19 -30.47 1.37 23.87
CA SER A 19 -31.13 0.80 22.67
C SER A 19 -30.25 0.84 21.41
N ASN A 20 -29.35 1.82 21.33
CA ASN A 20 -28.41 1.98 20.20
C ASN A 20 -27.25 0.97 20.26
N LEU A 21 -26.80 0.60 21.46
CA LEU A 21 -25.77 -0.45 21.60
C LEU A 21 -26.34 -1.85 21.28
N SER A 22 -27.56 -2.17 21.74
CA SER A 22 -28.16 -3.48 21.47
C SER A 22 -28.49 -3.70 19.98
N SER A 23 -28.95 -2.66 19.29
CA SER A 23 -29.23 -2.72 17.85
C SER A 23 -27.95 -2.83 17.02
N SER A 24 -26.88 -2.11 17.39
CA SER A 24 -25.57 -2.20 16.75
C SER A 24 -24.91 -3.57 16.96
N CYS A 25 -24.98 -4.14 18.17
CA CYS A 25 -24.50 -5.50 18.43
C CYS A 25 -25.26 -6.55 17.60
N SER A 26 -26.58 -6.39 17.43
CA SER A 26 -27.38 -7.28 16.59
C SER A 26 -27.03 -7.16 15.11
N ALA A 27 -26.82 -5.94 14.59
CA ALA A 27 -26.42 -5.72 13.21
C ALA A 27 -25.01 -6.25 12.92
N ASN A 28 -24.06 -6.03 13.82
CA ASN A 28 -22.70 -6.56 13.70
C ASN A 28 -22.68 -8.10 13.67
N ALA A 29 -23.50 -8.75 14.51
CA ALA A 29 -23.64 -10.20 14.49
C ALA A 29 -24.18 -10.71 13.14
N MET A 30 -25.20 -10.05 12.57
CA MET A 30 -25.73 -10.42 11.25
C MET A 30 -24.70 -10.26 10.12
N ILE A 31 -23.89 -9.20 10.16
CA ILE A 31 -22.81 -8.97 9.18
C ILE A 31 -21.75 -10.07 9.31
N ILE A 32 -21.33 -10.37 10.53
CA ILE A 32 -20.35 -11.43 10.81
C ILE A 32 -20.86 -12.79 10.30
N ASP A 33 -22.14 -13.12 10.56
CA ASP A 33 -22.74 -14.37 10.11
C ASP A 33 -22.83 -14.46 8.58
N ALA A 34 -23.21 -13.36 7.91
CA ALA A 34 -23.25 -13.30 6.46
C ALA A 34 -21.86 -13.51 5.83
N ILE A 35 -20.83 -12.84 6.35
CA ILE A 35 -19.44 -12.98 5.89
C ILE A 35 -18.95 -14.41 6.13
N ASN A 36 -19.20 -14.97 7.32
CA ASN A 36 -18.84 -16.35 7.62
C ASN A 36 -19.55 -17.35 6.70
N GLY A 37 -20.80 -17.06 6.30
CA GLY A 37 -21.51 -17.80 5.26
C GLY A 37 -20.76 -17.82 3.93
N SER A 38 -20.33 -16.66 3.44
CA SER A 38 -19.54 -16.53 2.20
C SER A 38 -18.19 -17.23 2.29
N LEU A 39 -17.48 -17.13 3.43
CA LEU A 39 -16.17 -17.77 3.63
C LEU A 39 -16.23 -19.30 3.58
N ARG A 40 -17.32 -19.90 4.10
CA ARG A 40 -17.51 -21.37 4.12
C ARG A 40 -17.68 -21.97 2.73
N HIS A 41 -18.27 -21.24 1.78
CA HIS A 41 -18.49 -21.71 0.41
C HIS A 41 -17.21 -21.74 -0.45
N GLY A 42 -16.13 -21.08 0.00
CA GLY A 42 -14.86 -20.98 -0.74
C GLY A 42 -13.73 -21.88 -0.24
N ALA A 43 -13.90 -22.63 0.85
CA ALA A 43 -12.79 -23.31 1.54
C ALA A 43 -12.89 -24.84 1.52
N ASN A 44 -12.13 -25.48 0.62
CA ASN A 44 -11.83 -26.91 0.72
C ASN A 44 -10.72 -27.15 1.77
N GLY A 45 -11.11 -27.41 3.02
CA GLY A 45 -10.36 -28.32 3.91
C GLY A 45 -9.19 -27.79 4.76
N ALA A 46 -8.95 -26.49 4.92
CA ALA A 46 -7.90 -25.98 5.84
C ALA A 46 -8.49 -25.12 6.98
N LEU A 47 -7.87 -25.20 8.17
CA LEU A 47 -8.20 -24.44 9.41
C LEU A 47 -8.92 -23.12 9.10
N HIS A 48 -10.24 -23.14 9.35
CA HIS A 48 -11.15 -22.07 9.00
C HIS A 48 -11.04 -20.98 10.05
N HIS A 49 -10.41 -19.85 9.71
CA HIS A 49 -10.56 -18.65 10.53
C HIS A 49 -12.01 -18.20 10.45
N VAL A 50 -12.64 -18.06 11.60
CA VAL A 50 -14.00 -17.54 11.70
C VAL A 50 -13.86 -16.03 11.78
N PHE A 51 -14.47 -15.32 10.83
CA PHE A 51 -14.53 -13.87 10.86
C PHE A 51 -15.15 -13.44 12.18
N ASP A 52 -14.45 -12.61 12.94
CA ASP A 52 -14.81 -12.24 14.30
C ASP A 52 -14.95 -10.72 14.49
N GLY A 53 -15.15 -10.28 15.74
CA GLY A 53 -15.25 -8.86 16.07
C GLY A 53 -13.96 -8.08 15.81
N ALA A 54 -12.79 -8.72 15.89
CA ALA A 54 -11.51 -8.05 15.60
C ALA A 54 -11.38 -7.80 14.09
N ASP A 55 -11.82 -8.74 13.25
CA ASP A 55 -11.86 -8.52 11.80
C ASP A 55 -12.87 -7.44 11.39
N LEU A 56 -14.01 -7.38 12.07
CA LEU A 56 -14.96 -6.29 11.85
C LEU A 56 -14.36 -4.93 12.20
N GLN A 57 -13.58 -4.83 13.27
CA GLN A 57 -12.85 -3.62 13.63
C GLN A 57 -11.78 -3.26 12.57
N ARG A 58 -11.05 -4.25 12.05
CA ARG A 58 -10.08 -4.04 10.96
C ARG A 58 -10.76 -3.53 9.69
N LEU A 59 -11.90 -4.11 9.33
CA LEU A 59 -12.69 -3.70 8.17
C LEU A 59 -13.19 -2.26 8.34
N HIS A 60 -13.66 -1.92 9.54
CA HIS A 60 -14.07 -0.55 9.87
C HIS A 60 -12.89 0.44 9.83
N HIS A 61 -11.74 0.06 10.40
CA HIS A 61 -10.51 0.86 10.36
C HIS A 61 -10.06 1.10 8.92
N PHE A 62 -10.16 0.08 8.07
CA PHE A 62 -9.86 0.23 6.65
C PHE A 62 -10.75 1.29 5.98
N GLN A 63 -12.06 1.17 6.18
CA GLN A 63 -13.05 2.05 5.56
C GLN A 63 -12.93 3.50 6.05
N THR A 64 -12.58 3.72 7.31
CA THR A 64 -12.57 5.06 7.91
C THR A 64 -11.21 5.76 7.81
N ILE A 65 -10.12 5.01 7.97
CA ILE A 65 -8.78 5.58 8.14
C ILE A 65 -7.87 5.14 6.99
N THR A 66 -7.63 3.83 6.84
CA THR A 66 -6.58 3.32 5.93
C THR A 66 -6.79 3.76 4.48
N VAL A 67 -8.03 3.75 3.99
CA VAL A 67 -8.34 4.16 2.63
C VAL A 67 -8.02 5.63 2.36
N CYS A 68 -8.07 6.49 3.39
CA CYS A 68 -7.78 7.91 3.28
C CYS A 68 -6.28 8.21 3.23
N THR A 69 -5.44 7.28 3.66
CA THR A 69 -3.99 7.45 3.69
C THR A 69 -3.29 6.79 2.50
N LEU A 70 -3.93 5.81 1.87
CA LEU A 70 -3.31 5.00 0.80
C LEU A 70 -3.57 5.49 -0.62
N ALA A 71 -4.56 6.34 -0.83
CA ALA A 71 -4.99 6.69 -2.18
C ALA A 71 -5.41 8.15 -2.32
N THR A 72 -5.51 8.64 -3.56
CA THR A 72 -6.01 9.98 -3.86
C THR A 72 -7.45 10.15 -3.33
N SER A 73 -7.89 11.40 -3.16
CA SER A 73 -9.24 11.69 -2.67
C SER A 73 -10.35 11.03 -3.51
N SER A 74 -10.17 10.93 -4.84
CA SER A 74 -11.14 10.27 -5.73
C SER A 74 -11.17 8.75 -5.51
N ILE A 75 -10.00 8.11 -5.41
CA ILE A 75 -9.92 6.66 -5.14
C ILE A 75 -10.51 6.35 -3.77
N SER A 76 -10.20 7.15 -2.75
CA SER A 76 -10.69 6.91 -1.39
C SER A 76 -12.21 6.91 -1.33
N ARG A 77 -12.89 7.81 -2.06
CA ARG A 77 -14.36 7.85 -2.10
C ARG A 77 -14.97 6.58 -2.67
N VAL A 78 -14.44 6.10 -3.81
CA VAL A 78 -14.93 4.86 -4.44
C VAL A 78 -14.71 3.67 -3.52
N TYR A 79 -13.52 3.57 -2.93
CA TYR A 79 -13.22 2.48 -2.00
C TYR A 79 -14.12 2.54 -0.77
N GLN A 80 -14.31 3.70 -0.14
CA GLN A 80 -15.21 3.85 1.02
C GLN A 80 -16.65 3.41 0.74
N ALA A 81 -17.14 3.70 -0.46
CA ALA A 81 -18.52 3.39 -0.86
C ALA A 81 -18.71 1.92 -1.24
N GLU A 82 -17.76 1.33 -1.99
CA GLU A 82 -17.98 0.07 -2.70
C GLU A 82 -17.09 -1.10 -2.23
N ILE A 83 -15.88 -0.84 -1.74
CA ILE A 83 -14.91 -1.93 -1.50
C ILE A 83 -15.35 -2.87 -0.38
N VAL A 84 -16.03 -2.34 0.64
CA VAL A 84 -16.52 -3.15 1.77
C VAL A 84 -17.65 -4.07 1.31
N LYS A 85 -18.54 -3.58 0.44
CA LYS A 85 -19.62 -4.39 -0.15
C LYS A 85 -19.04 -5.52 -0.99
N LEU A 86 -18.07 -5.20 -1.85
CA LEU A 86 -17.36 -6.19 -2.67
C LEU A 86 -16.60 -7.18 -1.78
N ALA A 87 -15.93 -6.73 -0.73
CA ALA A 87 -15.19 -7.59 0.21
C ALA A 87 -16.13 -8.63 0.87
N CYS A 88 -17.32 -8.23 1.30
CA CYS A 88 -18.30 -9.17 1.89
C CYS A 88 -18.76 -10.28 0.92
N LEU A 89 -18.68 -10.03 -0.38
CA LEU A 89 -19.08 -10.99 -1.43
C LEU A 89 -17.90 -11.83 -1.95
N HIS A 90 -16.67 -11.31 -1.86
CA HIS A 90 -15.48 -11.91 -2.44
C HIS A 90 -14.40 -12.17 -1.38
N PRO A 91 -14.23 -13.43 -0.91
CA PRO A 91 -13.28 -13.80 0.14
C PRO A 91 -11.83 -13.36 -0.09
N HIS A 92 -11.34 -13.44 -1.34
CA HIS A 92 -9.98 -13.00 -1.67
C HIS A 92 -9.79 -11.49 -1.42
N LEU A 93 -10.80 -10.70 -1.73
CA LEU A 93 -10.79 -9.25 -1.53
C LEU A 93 -10.90 -8.89 -0.06
N LEU A 94 -11.77 -9.59 0.69
CA LEU A 94 -11.90 -9.40 2.14
C LEU A 94 -10.55 -9.56 2.84
N HIS A 95 -9.86 -10.66 2.59
CA HIS A 95 -8.55 -10.88 3.18
C HIS A 95 -7.52 -9.83 2.73
N ALA A 96 -7.62 -9.30 1.51
CA ALA A 96 -6.70 -8.25 1.04
C ALA A 96 -6.92 -6.94 1.82
N VAL A 97 -8.18 -6.58 2.02
CA VAL A 97 -8.61 -5.42 2.83
C VAL A 97 -8.12 -5.55 4.27
N LEU A 98 -8.31 -6.73 4.89
CA LEU A 98 -7.86 -6.99 6.26
C LEU A 98 -6.33 -6.95 6.37
N THR A 99 -5.61 -7.48 5.38
CA THR A 99 -4.14 -7.41 5.33
C THR A 99 -3.66 -5.97 5.29
N ILE A 100 -4.22 -5.15 4.41
CA ILE A 100 -3.85 -3.73 4.30
C ILE A 100 -4.19 -2.95 5.58
N ALA A 101 -5.32 -3.27 6.22
CA ALA A 101 -5.68 -2.68 7.51
C ALA A 101 -4.65 -3.01 8.60
N GLU A 102 -4.22 -4.27 8.68
CA GLU A 102 -3.18 -4.74 9.59
C GLU A 102 -1.82 -4.10 9.29
N MET A 103 -1.42 -4.02 8.03
CA MET A 103 -0.18 -3.33 7.63
C MET A 103 -0.22 -1.86 8.05
N HIS A 104 -1.34 -1.16 7.81
CA HIS A 104 -1.52 0.22 8.25
C HIS A 104 -1.44 0.35 9.78
N TYR A 105 -2.05 -0.56 10.52
CA TYR A 105 -1.98 -0.57 11.98
C TYR A 105 -0.55 -0.85 12.47
N ARG A 106 0.13 -1.82 11.87
CA ARG A 106 1.54 -2.15 12.12
C ARG A 106 2.40 -0.90 11.98
N TYR A 107 2.25 -0.12 10.92
CA TYR A 107 3.03 1.13 10.75
C TYR A 107 2.92 2.12 11.92
N THR A 108 1.84 2.07 12.70
CA THR A 108 1.67 2.93 13.88
C THR A 108 2.16 2.31 15.19
N THR A 109 2.36 0.98 15.23
CA THR A 109 2.52 0.22 16.47
C THR A 109 3.72 -0.72 16.54
N SER A 110 4.24 -1.22 15.42
CA SER A 110 5.26 -2.27 15.37
C SER A 110 6.00 -2.27 14.02
N ASP A 111 7.25 -2.72 14.01
CA ASP A 111 8.00 -2.91 12.75
C ASP A 111 7.79 -4.31 12.15
N ARG A 112 7.21 -5.25 12.91
CA ARG A 112 7.04 -6.66 12.50
C ARG A 112 5.60 -7.04 12.18
N ALA A 113 5.42 -7.80 11.10
CA ALA A 113 4.14 -8.34 10.65
C ALA A 113 3.48 -9.19 11.74
N SER A 114 2.19 -8.96 11.97
CA SER A 114 1.42 -9.75 12.94
C SER A 114 1.09 -11.14 12.35
N PRO A 115 0.83 -12.16 13.18
CA PRO A 115 0.33 -13.45 12.69
C PRO A 115 -0.98 -13.31 11.88
N ALA A 116 -1.84 -12.35 12.24
CA ALA A 116 -3.08 -12.06 11.53
C ALA A 116 -2.81 -11.45 10.14
N GLU A 117 -1.86 -10.53 10.03
CA GLU A 117 -1.40 -9.96 8.77
C GLU A 117 -0.93 -11.06 7.81
N LEU A 118 -0.03 -11.93 8.28
CA LEU A 118 0.51 -13.03 7.47
C LEU A 118 -0.59 -14.03 7.08
N TYR A 119 -1.51 -14.32 7.99
CA TYR A 119 -2.64 -15.21 7.72
C TYR A 119 -3.53 -14.67 6.59
N HIS A 120 -3.98 -13.42 6.71
CA HIS A 120 -4.84 -12.81 5.70
C HIS A 120 -4.11 -12.65 4.37
N TRP A 121 -2.83 -12.29 4.38
CA TRP A 121 -2.04 -12.18 3.15
C TRP A 121 -1.94 -13.54 2.42
N GLN A 122 -1.64 -14.61 3.14
CA GLN A 122 -1.61 -15.96 2.59
C GLN A 122 -2.98 -16.38 2.02
N LYS A 123 -4.07 -16.08 2.73
CA LYS A 123 -5.43 -16.37 2.25
C LYS A 123 -5.81 -15.57 1.02
N THR A 124 -5.49 -14.28 0.97
CA THR A 124 -5.67 -13.45 -0.23
C THR A 124 -4.97 -14.10 -1.41
N THR A 125 -3.68 -14.41 -1.28
CA THR A 125 -2.88 -14.96 -2.37
C THR A 125 -3.42 -16.31 -2.84
N SER A 126 -3.76 -17.20 -1.91
CA SER A 126 -4.29 -18.54 -2.22
C SER A 126 -5.65 -18.49 -2.90
N LEU A 127 -6.62 -17.76 -2.33
CA LEU A 127 -7.98 -17.66 -2.88
C LEU A 127 -8.00 -16.89 -4.19
N PHE A 128 -7.15 -15.86 -4.31
CA PHE A 128 -7.04 -15.12 -5.56
C PHE A 128 -6.45 -16.00 -6.66
N ASN A 129 -5.39 -16.76 -6.38
CA ASN A 129 -4.84 -17.70 -7.36
C ASN A 129 -5.88 -18.75 -7.82
N GLN A 130 -6.72 -19.26 -6.91
CA GLN A 130 -7.83 -20.15 -7.27
C GLN A 130 -8.87 -19.45 -8.16
N LYS A 131 -9.19 -18.19 -7.87
CA LYS A 131 -10.10 -17.39 -8.70
C LYS A 131 -9.54 -17.21 -10.11
N LEU A 132 -8.24 -16.95 -10.23
CA LEU A 132 -7.55 -16.73 -11.51
C LEU A 132 -7.32 -18.00 -12.33
N ALA A 133 -7.46 -19.18 -11.71
CA ALA A 133 -7.43 -20.45 -12.45
C ALA A 133 -8.65 -20.62 -13.39
N HIS A 134 -9.63 -19.72 -13.32
CA HIS A 134 -10.86 -19.73 -14.10
C HIS A 134 -11.01 -18.40 -14.86
N PRO A 135 -11.72 -18.38 -16.01
CA PRO A 135 -11.99 -17.14 -16.71
C PRO A 135 -12.70 -16.11 -15.81
N ILE A 136 -12.24 -14.86 -15.87
CA ILE A 136 -12.83 -13.76 -15.09
C ILE A 136 -14.19 -13.43 -15.68
N LYS A 137 -15.24 -13.57 -14.88
CA LYS A 137 -16.59 -13.16 -15.25
C LYS A 137 -16.78 -11.66 -14.98
N THR A 138 -17.68 -11.04 -15.72
CA THR A 138 -18.01 -9.61 -15.58
C THR A 138 -18.43 -9.24 -14.16
N GLU A 139 -19.19 -10.11 -13.47
CA GLU A 139 -19.65 -9.90 -12.09
C GLU A 139 -18.52 -9.86 -11.05
N ASP A 140 -17.40 -10.55 -11.34
CA ASP A 140 -16.25 -10.62 -10.45
C ASP A 140 -15.15 -9.62 -10.80
N ALA A 141 -15.26 -8.97 -11.97
CA ALA A 141 -14.19 -8.18 -12.57
C ALA A 141 -13.72 -7.05 -11.65
N ASP A 142 -14.66 -6.34 -11.02
CA ASP A 142 -14.35 -5.24 -10.11
C ASP A 142 -13.62 -5.74 -8.85
N ALA A 143 -14.03 -6.90 -8.31
CA ALA A 143 -13.37 -7.51 -7.17
C ALA A 143 -11.96 -8.02 -7.52
N VAL A 144 -11.77 -8.54 -8.74
CA VAL A 144 -10.46 -8.97 -9.25
C VAL A 144 -9.52 -7.79 -9.43
N PHE A 145 -10.00 -6.69 -10.03
CA PHE A 145 -9.24 -5.46 -10.15
C PHE A 145 -8.81 -4.95 -8.77
N ALA A 146 -9.76 -4.78 -7.85
CA ALA A 146 -9.47 -4.23 -6.54
C ALA A 146 -8.52 -5.14 -5.71
N THR A 147 -8.68 -6.46 -5.81
CA THR A 147 -7.75 -7.40 -5.15
C THR A 147 -6.34 -7.29 -5.72
N SER A 148 -6.21 -7.11 -7.05
CA SER A 148 -4.91 -6.90 -7.70
C SER A 148 -4.24 -5.61 -7.22
N THR A 149 -4.99 -4.51 -7.13
CA THR A 149 -4.50 -3.23 -6.63
C THR A 149 -4.08 -3.30 -5.17
N LEU A 150 -4.88 -3.97 -4.32
CA LEU A 150 -4.50 -4.13 -2.91
C LEU A 150 -3.31 -5.08 -2.73
N LEU A 151 -3.20 -6.17 -3.51
CA LEU A 151 -2.02 -7.04 -3.51
C LEU A 151 -0.76 -6.31 -3.95
N ASN A 152 -0.87 -5.39 -4.91
CA ASN A 152 0.22 -4.48 -5.27
C ASN A 152 0.66 -3.66 -4.05
N GLY A 153 -0.29 -3.02 -3.37
CA GLY A 153 -0.03 -2.25 -2.15
C GLY A 153 0.60 -3.08 -1.03
N ILE A 154 0.12 -4.31 -0.82
CA ILE A 154 0.70 -5.26 0.15
C ILE A 154 2.14 -5.55 -0.23
N SER A 155 2.40 -5.89 -1.48
CA SER A 155 3.75 -6.22 -1.95
C SER A 155 4.73 -5.05 -1.81
N MET A 156 4.27 -3.81 -2.02
CA MET A 156 5.08 -2.61 -1.87
C MET A 156 5.34 -2.24 -0.40
N GLY A 157 4.36 -2.49 0.48
CA GLY A 157 4.43 -2.17 1.91
C GLY A 157 5.02 -3.29 2.78
N SER A 158 5.42 -4.42 2.20
CA SER A 158 6.07 -5.50 2.95
C SER A 158 7.50 -5.11 3.29
N ILE A 159 7.82 -5.11 4.59
CA ILE A 159 9.17 -4.86 5.09
C ILE A 159 9.88 -6.21 5.15
N GLU A 160 10.90 -6.40 4.31
CA GLU A 160 11.63 -7.67 4.23
C GLU A 160 12.60 -7.87 5.41
N THR A 161 13.14 -6.78 5.97
CA THR A 161 14.13 -6.83 7.06
C THR A 161 14.33 -5.48 7.74
N ASP A 162 14.70 -5.52 9.02
CA ASP A 162 15.11 -4.35 9.80
C ASP A 162 16.59 -3.96 9.54
N GLN A 163 17.35 -4.80 8.85
CA GLN A 163 18.77 -4.60 8.56
C GLN A 163 19.01 -4.28 7.07
N TYR A 164 19.61 -3.12 6.79
CA TYR A 164 19.84 -2.66 5.42
C TYR A 164 20.72 -3.61 4.58
N LEU A 165 21.66 -4.33 5.20
CA LEU A 165 22.51 -5.30 4.50
C LEU A 165 21.75 -6.56 4.07
N ASP A 166 20.65 -6.86 4.75
CA ASP A 166 19.79 -7.99 4.45
C ASP A 166 18.68 -7.63 3.44
N ALA A 167 18.62 -6.35 3.02
CA ALA A 167 17.64 -5.85 2.07
C ALA A 167 18.20 -5.89 0.65
N TRP A 168 17.35 -6.20 -0.34
CA TRP A 168 17.69 -6.01 -1.74
C TRP A 168 17.93 -4.51 -2.04
N PRO A 169 18.93 -4.13 -2.85
CA PRO A 169 19.81 -4.97 -3.69
C PRO A 169 21.10 -5.47 -3.00
N LEU A 170 21.37 -5.05 -1.76
CA LEU A 170 22.62 -5.32 -1.06
C LEU A 170 22.74 -6.78 -0.60
N LYS A 171 21.61 -7.42 -0.33
CA LYS A 171 21.56 -8.83 0.05
C LYS A 171 22.14 -9.74 -1.06
N PRO A 172 23.00 -10.72 -0.71
CA PRO A 172 23.62 -11.61 -1.69
C PRO A 172 22.63 -12.51 -2.47
N SER A 173 21.55 -12.97 -1.83
CA SER A 173 20.59 -13.90 -2.45
C SER A 173 19.67 -13.22 -3.47
N SER A 174 19.33 -13.93 -4.54
CA SER A 174 18.65 -13.40 -5.75
C SER A 174 17.10 -13.52 -5.75
N HIS A 175 16.49 -13.91 -4.64
CA HIS A 175 15.05 -14.25 -4.58
C HIS A 175 14.11 -13.08 -4.20
N ASP A 176 14.63 -11.88 -3.91
CA ASP A 176 13.86 -10.77 -3.32
C ASP A 176 13.20 -9.84 -4.35
N LEU A 177 13.19 -10.21 -5.63
CA LEU A 177 12.52 -9.43 -6.68
C LEU A 177 11.04 -9.81 -6.85
N GLN A 178 10.45 -10.48 -5.86
CA GLN A 178 9.05 -10.89 -5.92
C GLN A 178 8.13 -9.69 -6.10
N TRP A 179 8.37 -8.60 -5.36
CA TRP A 179 7.58 -7.37 -5.51
C TRP A 179 7.73 -6.73 -6.89
N LEU A 180 8.92 -6.75 -7.48
CA LEU A 180 9.18 -6.26 -8.84
C LEU A 180 8.51 -7.14 -9.91
N ARG A 181 8.53 -8.46 -9.73
CA ARG A 181 7.87 -9.42 -10.63
C ARG A 181 6.35 -9.34 -10.54
N MET A 182 5.80 -9.03 -9.37
CA MET A 182 4.36 -8.83 -9.16
C MET A 182 3.81 -7.70 -10.04
N GLN A 183 4.60 -6.65 -10.31
CA GLN A 183 4.18 -5.49 -11.13
C GLN A 183 3.75 -5.89 -12.55
N GLY A 184 4.51 -6.79 -13.20
CA GLY A 184 4.16 -7.28 -14.53
C GLY A 184 2.85 -8.07 -14.55
N GLY A 185 2.60 -8.87 -13.51
CA GLY A 185 1.35 -9.63 -13.38
C GLY A 185 0.12 -8.73 -13.19
N ILE A 186 0.27 -7.64 -12.42
CA ILE A 186 -0.83 -6.70 -12.16
C ILE A 186 -1.33 -6.05 -13.44
N LYS A 187 -0.45 -5.65 -14.37
CA LYS A 187 -0.86 -5.04 -15.64
C LYS A 187 -1.79 -5.96 -16.45
N LEU A 188 -1.45 -7.25 -16.53
CA LEU A 188 -2.29 -8.25 -17.18
C LEU A 188 -3.64 -8.40 -16.48
N MET A 189 -3.64 -8.35 -15.15
CA MET A 189 -4.86 -8.43 -14.34
C MET A 189 -5.78 -7.23 -14.55
N VAL A 190 -5.23 -6.02 -14.62
CA VAL A 190 -6.00 -4.79 -14.91
C VAL A 190 -6.63 -4.87 -16.30
N LEU A 191 -5.86 -5.30 -17.30
CA LEU A 191 -6.37 -5.50 -18.66
C LEU A 191 -7.49 -6.54 -18.73
N ALA A 192 -7.35 -7.64 -17.98
CA ALA A 192 -8.36 -8.69 -17.96
C ALA A 192 -9.63 -8.29 -17.20
N ALA A 193 -9.51 -7.48 -16.14
CA ALA A 193 -10.64 -7.00 -15.35
C ALA A 193 -11.40 -5.84 -16.01
N GLN A 194 -10.76 -5.07 -16.89
CA GLN A 194 -11.37 -3.95 -17.63
C GLN A 194 -12.14 -2.98 -16.72
N PRO A 195 -11.48 -2.30 -15.76
CA PRO A 195 -12.14 -1.36 -14.83
C PRO A 195 -12.80 -0.16 -15.52
N TRP A 196 -12.48 0.11 -16.78
CA TRP A 196 -13.13 1.13 -17.63
C TRP A 196 -14.41 0.63 -18.33
N ARG A 197 -14.84 -0.63 -18.14
CA ARG A 197 -16.07 -1.10 -18.76
C ARG A 197 -17.26 -0.35 -18.20
N LYS A 198 -18.29 -0.17 -19.04
CA LYS A 198 -19.58 0.38 -18.60
C LYS A 198 -20.18 -0.43 -17.46
N GLY A 199 -20.55 0.26 -16.39
CA GLY A 199 -21.11 -0.35 -15.18
C GLY A 199 -20.07 -1.02 -14.28
N SER A 200 -18.78 -0.70 -14.42
CA SER A 200 -17.79 -0.95 -13.37
C SER A 200 -17.90 0.14 -12.31
N VAL A 201 -17.70 -0.21 -11.04
CA VAL A 201 -17.60 0.80 -9.96
C VAL A 201 -16.38 1.72 -10.12
N PHE A 202 -15.40 1.33 -10.95
CA PHE A 202 -14.16 2.08 -11.20
C PHE A 202 -14.20 2.88 -12.51
N GLU A 203 -15.29 2.83 -13.28
CA GLU A 203 -15.39 3.44 -14.62
C GLU A 203 -14.97 4.92 -14.60
N ASN A 204 -15.65 5.72 -13.77
CA ASN A 204 -15.38 7.17 -13.66
C ASN A 204 -13.98 7.45 -13.12
N LEU A 205 -13.49 6.63 -12.18
CA LEU A 205 -12.17 6.81 -11.59
C LEU A 205 -11.06 6.68 -12.62
N ILE A 206 -11.17 5.69 -13.51
CA ILE A 206 -10.18 5.47 -14.57
C ILE A 206 -10.29 6.56 -15.65
N SER A 207 -11.51 6.97 -16.02
CA SER A 207 -11.71 8.04 -16.99
C SER A 207 -11.21 9.42 -16.51
N GLU A 208 -11.28 9.71 -15.21
CA GLU A 208 -10.77 10.96 -14.63
C GLU A 208 -9.24 10.97 -14.43
N GLY A 209 -8.62 9.79 -14.37
CA GLY A 209 -7.17 9.64 -14.12
C GLY A 209 -6.29 9.74 -15.37
N ASP A 210 -6.87 9.70 -16.57
CA ASP A 210 -6.15 9.95 -17.82
C ASP A 210 -5.95 11.45 -18.01
N ASP A 211 -4.71 11.93 -17.85
CA ASP A 211 -4.38 13.34 -18.07
C ASP A 211 -4.51 13.74 -19.55
N GLY A 212 -4.64 12.77 -20.47
CA GLY A 212 -4.70 12.97 -21.92
C GLY A 212 -3.42 13.57 -22.51
N LEU A 213 -2.39 13.80 -21.69
CA LEU A 213 -1.15 14.49 -22.02
C LEU A 213 0.02 13.52 -22.16
N SER A 214 -0.18 12.24 -21.84
CA SER A 214 0.86 11.20 -21.93
C SER A 214 2.11 11.54 -21.12
N THR A 215 1.97 12.35 -20.06
CA THR A 215 3.09 12.89 -19.27
C THR A 215 3.98 11.77 -18.72
N PHE A 216 3.36 10.63 -18.38
CA PHE A 216 4.03 9.45 -17.84
C PHE A 216 4.10 8.28 -18.83
N THR A 217 3.85 8.52 -20.11
CA THR A 217 4.00 7.56 -21.21
C THR A 217 4.80 8.17 -22.37
N ASP A 218 5.69 9.13 -22.07
CA ASP A 218 6.53 9.82 -23.06
C ASP A 218 7.50 8.84 -23.75
N THR A 219 7.19 8.52 -25.02
CA THR A 219 8.00 7.67 -25.89
C THR A 219 8.81 8.46 -26.93
N ARG A 220 8.95 9.78 -26.77
CA ARG A 220 9.66 10.62 -27.76
C ARG A 220 11.10 10.18 -27.96
N LEU A 221 11.57 10.25 -29.20
CA LEU A 221 12.94 9.93 -29.58
C LEU A 221 13.95 10.94 -28.99
N GLY A 222 15.16 10.45 -28.72
CA GLY A 222 16.33 11.24 -28.37
C GLY A 222 16.38 11.64 -26.90
N ILE A 223 17.07 12.74 -26.63
CA ILE A 223 17.40 13.23 -25.27
C ILE A 223 16.66 14.49 -24.85
N ALA A 224 15.75 15.00 -25.69
CA ALA A 224 15.02 16.23 -25.40
C ALA A 224 14.22 16.09 -24.09
N GLY A 225 14.45 17.03 -23.15
CA GLY A 225 13.84 17.05 -21.83
C GLY A 225 14.55 16.21 -20.76
N ILE A 226 15.58 15.43 -21.13
CA ILE A 226 16.33 14.59 -20.19
C ILE A 226 17.51 15.39 -19.61
N PRO A 227 17.68 15.47 -18.27
CA PRO A 227 18.82 16.15 -17.67
C PRO A 227 20.17 15.54 -18.12
N ALA A 228 21.16 16.40 -18.38
CA ALA A 228 22.48 16.00 -18.86
C ALA A 228 23.17 14.89 -18.02
N PRO A 229 23.06 14.86 -16.68
CA PRO A 229 23.61 13.77 -15.88
C PRO A 229 23.02 12.40 -16.24
N PHE A 230 21.70 12.31 -16.48
CA PHE A 230 21.06 11.05 -16.88
C PHE A 230 21.39 10.66 -18.32
N VAL A 231 21.57 11.64 -19.22
CA VAL A 231 22.07 11.40 -20.58
C VAL A 231 23.45 10.73 -20.54
N SER A 232 24.37 11.28 -19.74
CA SER A 232 25.71 10.71 -19.59
C SER A 232 25.71 9.37 -18.83
N LEU A 233 24.88 9.22 -17.81
CA LEU A 233 24.83 8.00 -17.01
C LEU A 233 24.32 6.79 -17.80
N CYS A 234 23.33 7.02 -18.68
CA CYS A 234 22.64 5.96 -19.42
C CYS A 234 23.11 5.83 -20.87
N ASP A 235 24.19 6.51 -21.24
CA ASP A 235 24.76 6.55 -22.59
C ASP A 235 23.68 6.89 -23.66
N LEU A 236 22.83 7.88 -23.37
CA LEU A 236 21.76 8.30 -24.28
C LEU A 236 22.29 9.24 -25.37
N SER A 237 21.71 9.13 -26.56
CA SER A 237 22.02 9.97 -27.71
C SER A 237 20.74 10.51 -28.35
N VAL A 238 20.87 11.44 -29.30
CA VAL A 238 19.73 11.93 -30.09
C VAL A 238 19.01 10.84 -30.87
N LEU A 239 19.66 9.69 -31.10
CA LEU A 239 19.07 8.53 -31.77
C LEU A 239 18.49 7.52 -30.78
N SER A 240 18.61 7.74 -29.47
CA SER A 240 18.11 6.80 -28.47
C SER A 240 16.58 6.72 -28.49
N THR A 241 16.07 5.51 -28.45
CA THR A 241 14.64 5.17 -28.41
C THR A 241 14.42 4.09 -27.36
N VAL A 242 13.16 3.78 -27.10
CA VAL A 242 12.80 2.69 -26.18
C VAL A 242 13.30 1.33 -26.71
N GLU A 243 13.42 1.14 -28.02
CA GLU A 243 13.87 -0.12 -28.61
C GLU A 243 15.40 -0.31 -28.55
N ASN A 244 16.18 0.77 -28.61
CA ASN A 244 17.64 0.66 -28.74
C ASN A 244 18.43 0.93 -27.46
N ASN A 245 17.79 1.49 -26.43
CA ASN A 245 18.42 1.72 -25.13
C ASN A 245 17.46 1.33 -23.99
N PRO A 246 17.82 0.35 -23.15
CA PRO A 246 16.93 -0.21 -22.13
C PRO A 246 16.61 0.76 -20.98
N TYR A 247 17.37 1.86 -20.82
CA TYR A 247 17.13 2.88 -19.80
C TYR A 247 16.20 4.00 -20.29
N HIS A 248 16.04 4.16 -21.60
CA HIS A 248 15.44 5.36 -22.21
C HIS A 248 14.02 5.63 -21.73
N ALA A 249 13.15 4.63 -21.76
CA ALA A 249 11.76 4.77 -21.32
C ALA A 249 11.67 5.19 -19.84
N GLN A 250 12.40 4.50 -18.96
CA GLN A 250 12.34 4.76 -17.51
C GLN A 250 12.94 6.11 -17.15
N VAL A 251 14.03 6.52 -17.79
CA VAL A 251 14.60 7.85 -17.56
C VAL A 251 13.63 8.94 -18.00
N ARG A 252 12.94 8.77 -19.13
CA ARG A 252 11.91 9.71 -19.57
C ARG A 252 10.75 9.83 -18.58
N MET A 253 10.27 8.70 -18.06
CA MET A 253 9.23 8.68 -17.04
C MET A 253 9.70 9.30 -15.71
N LEU A 254 10.98 9.17 -15.37
CA LEU A 254 11.55 9.77 -14.17
C LEU A 254 11.64 11.31 -14.27
N CYS A 255 11.90 11.85 -15.45
CA CYS A 255 12.12 13.29 -15.65
C CYS A 255 11.03 14.20 -15.05
N PRO A 256 9.72 14.01 -15.32
CA PRO A 256 8.67 14.81 -14.69
C PRO A 256 8.62 14.61 -13.17
N LEU A 257 8.95 13.42 -12.68
CA LEU A 257 8.94 13.10 -11.24
C LEU A 257 10.07 13.79 -10.46
N LEU A 258 11.21 14.09 -11.10
CA LEU A 258 12.33 14.78 -10.45
C LEU A 258 11.96 16.17 -9.90
N SER A 259 10.99 16.84 -10.54
CA SER A 259 10.53 18.17 -10.14
C SER A 259 9.18 18.16 -9.42
N MET A 260 8.59 16.97 -9.26
CA MET A 260 7.28 16.79 -8.65
C MET A 260 7.45 16.44 -7.18
N GLU A 261 6.79 17.19 -6.29
CA GLU A 261 6.68 16.80 -4.90
C GLU A 261 5.75 15.60 -4.78
N CYS A 262 6.14 14.60 -3.99
CA CYS A 262 5.28 13.44 -3.73
C CYS A 262 4.23 13.82 -2.68
N THR A 263 3.03 14.12 -3.16
CA THR A 263 1.84 14.39 -2.35
C THR A 263 0.79 13.34 -2.62
N ARG A 264 -0.25 13.29 -1.78
CA ARG A 264 -1.36 12.34 -1.94
C ARG A 264 -1.97 12.40 -3.34
N GLU A 265 -1.96 13.59 -3.96
CA GLU A 265 -2.48 13.87 -5.28
C GLU A 265 -1.53 13.39 -6.39
N THR A 266 -0.21 13.41 -6.16
CA THR A 266 0.82 13.01 -7.14
C THR A 266 1.33 11.56 -6.94
N LEU A 267 0.71 10.82 -6.02
CA LEU A 267 1.10 9.45 -5.68
C LEU A 267 0.94 8.50 -6.88
N MET A 268 -0.08 8.69 -7.71
CA MET A 268 -0.37 7.80 -8.84
C MET A 268 0.71 7.89 -9.92
N GLU A 269 1.30 9.06 -10.11
CA GLU A 269 2.36 9.38 -11.04
C GLU A 269 3.64 8.63 -10.64
N HIS A 270 3.93 8.58 -9.33
CA HIS A 270 5.04 7.80 -8.78
C HIS A 270 4.79 6.29 -8.88
N LEU A 271 3.56 5.84 -8.64
CA LEU A 271 3.21 4.41 -8.83
C LEU A 271 3.25 4.01 -10.30
N ASN A 272 2.90 4.92 -11.22
CA ASN A 272 2.91 4.66 -12.64
C ASN A 272 4.32 4.39 -13.17
N PHE A 273 5.35 5.06 -12.64
CA PHE A 273 6.75 4.72 -12.92
C PHE A 273 7.05 3.23 -12.69
N ILE A 274 6.54 2.67 -11.61
CA ILE A 274 6.73 1.26 -11.27
C ILE A 274 5.87 0.36 -12.17
N ALA A 275 4.64 0.76 -12.45
CA ALA A 275 3.70 -0.01 -13.27
C ALA A 275 4.14 -0.15 -14.74
N GLU A 276 4.82 0.87 -15.28
CA GLU A 276 5.28 0.92 -16.69
C GLU A 276 6.76 0.54 -16.85
N MET A 277 7.37 -0.10 -15.85
CA MET A 277 8.69 -0.69 -16.01
C MET A 277 8.67 -1.74 -17.12
N ARG A 278 9.52 -1.54 -18.13
CA ARG A 278 9.62 -2.45 -19.27
C ARG A 278 10.48 -3.66 -18.93
N PRO A 279 10.25 -4.82 -19.58
CA PRO A 279 10.98 -6.05 -19.32
C PRO A 279 12.51 -5.89 -19.36
N GLU A 280 13.03 -5.12 -20.32
CA GLU A 280 14.47 -4.91 -20.50
C GLU A 280 15.08 -4.14 -19.31
N PHE A 281 14.35 -3.17 -18.76
CA PHE A 281 14.78 -2.46 -17.55
C PHE A 281 14.66 -3.33 -16.31
N LEU A 282 13.61 -4.15 -16.22
CA LEU A 282 13.46 -5.13 -15.14
C LEU A 282 14.65 -6.10 -15.14
N GLU A 283 15.07 -6.62 -16.30
CA GLU A 283 16.25 -7.48 -16.43
C GLU A 283 17.52 -6.82 -15.88
N LEU A 284 17.74 -5.54 -16.15
CA LEU A 284 18.87 -4.78 -15.60
C LEU A 284 18.80 -4.69 -14.06
N LEU A 285 17.61 -4.47 -13.49
CA LEU A 285 17.43 -4.52 -12.04
C LEU A 285 17.72 -5.92 -11.48
N GLN A 286 17.31 -6.99 -12.17
CA GLN A 286 17.64 -8.37 -11.77
C GLN A 286 19.15 -8.62 -11.76
N GLN A 287 19.87 -8.01 -12.70
CA GLN A 287 21.33 -8.08 -12.81
C GLN A 287 22.05 -7.14 -11.83
N ARG A 288 21.32 -6.36 -11.04
CA ARG A 288 21.86 -5.31 -10.14
C ARG A 288 22.72 -4.30 -10.88
N ASP A 289 22.33 -3.95 -12.11
CA ASP A 289 22.99 -2.88 -12.85
C ASP A 289 22.94 -1.58 -12.04
N ALA A 290 24.11 -0.97 -11.83
CA ALA A 290 24.22 0.19 -10.95
C ALA A 290 23.40 1.40 -11.46
N ARG A 291 23.25 1.56 -12.78
CA ARG A 291 22.52 2.68 -13.39
C ARG A 291 21.02 2.48 -13.21
N ALA A 292 20.53 1.27 -13.47
CA ALA A 292 19.12 0.91 -13.23
C ALA A 292 18.74 1.06 -11.76
N LEU A 293 19.60 0.61 -10.84
CA LEU A 293 19.41 0.77 -9.40
C LEU A 293 19.37 2.25 -8.97
N LEU A 294 20.21 3.10 -9.56
CA LEU A 294 20.19 4.54 -9.32
C LEU A 294 18.87 5.17 -9.80
N ILE A 295 18.41 4.85 -11.01
CA ILE A 295 17.14 5.37 -11.55
C ILE A 295 15.97 4.95 -10.65
N LEU A 296 15.92 3.67 -10.25
CA LEU A 296 14.90 3.17 -9.32
C LEU A 296 14.99 3.87 -7.95
N GLY A 297 16.21 4.05 -7.44
CA GLY A 297 16.48 4.74 -6.18
C GLY A 297 16.00 6.18 -6.20
N TYR A 298 16.22 6.92 -7.28
CA TYR A 298 15.70 8.28 -7.44
C TYR A 298 14.16 8.30 -7.39
N CYS A 299 13.48 7.42 -8.13
CA CYS A 299 12.02 7.35 -8.05
C CYS A 299 11.53 7.06 -6.62
N ARG A 300 12.20 6.15 -5.91
CA ARG A 300 11.79 5.72 -4.56
C ARG A 300 12.09 6.77 -3.50
N MET A 301 13.25 7.43 -3.55
CA MET A 301 13.58 8.51 -2.62
C MET A 301 12.62 9.70 -2.71
N HIS A 302 12.11 10.00 -3.91
CA HIS A 302 11.06 11.01 -4.08
C HIS A 302 9.68 10.49 -3.63
N GLY A 303 9.37 9.21 -3.86
CA GLY A 303 8.11 8.57 -3.45
C GLY A 303 7.98 8.21 -1.96
N ASP A 304 9.10 8.06 -1.24
CA ASP A 304 9.17 7.61 0.16
C ASP A 304 8.57 8.61 1.17
N LEU A 305 8.04 9.75 0.72
CA LEU A 305 7.33 10.71 1.56
C LEU A 305 5.89 10.30 1.93
N LEU A 306 5.29 9.30 1.27
CA LEU A 306 3.86 8.97 1.47
C LEU A 306 3.57 7.58 2.05
N LEU A 307 4.57 6.72 2.24
CA LEU A 307 4.36 5.55 3.10
C LEU A 307 4.26 6.04 4.55
N PRO A 308 3.21 5.66 5.31
CA PRO A 308 2.93 6.18 6.66
C PRO A 308 4.11 6.14 7.65
N GLY A 309 5.12 5.29 7.41
CA GLY A 309 6.29 5.11 8.26
C GLY A 309 7.28 6.29 8.30
N ASN A 310 7.24 7.27 7.40
CA ASN A 310 8.24 8.35 7.39
C ASN A 310 7.78 9.68 8.00
N VAL A 311 6.48 9.84 8.33
CA VAL A 311 6.01 11.00 9.10
C VAL A 311 6.61 11.00 10.51
N ARG A 312 6.83 9.82 11.12
CA ARG A 312 7.52 9.68 12.41
C ARG A 312 9.01 10.07 12.30
N ARG A 313 9.71 9.62 11.25
CA ARG A 313 11.12 9.98 11.01
C ARG A 313 11.33 11.47 10.70
N LEU A 314 10.37 12.10 10.03
CA LEU A 314 10.35 13.56 9.78
C LEU A 314 9.98 14.37 11.04
N GLN A 315 9.15 13.83 11.94
CA GLN A 315 8.82 14.48 13.21
C GLN A 315 9.99 14.42 14.20
N ASP A 316 10.71 13.30 14.27
CA ASP A 316 11.89 13.16 15.13
C ASP A 316 13.05 14.06 14.65
N THR A 317 13.20 14.26 13.34
CA THR A 317 14.21 15.20 12.78
C THR A 317 13.82 16.67 12.91
N ARG A 318 12.51 17.00 12.99
CA ARG A 318 12.05 18.39 13.21
C ARG A 318 12.28 18.91 14.63
N THR A 319 12.65 18.06 15.59
CA THR A 319 13.00 18.51 16.95
C THR A 319 14.43 19.04 17.07
N PHE A 320 15.26 18.89 16.03
CA PHE A 320 16.58 19.51 15.97
C PHE A 320 16.65 20.46 14.76
N GLY A 321 16.97 21.72 15.06
CA GLY A 321 16.90 22.82 14.12
C GLY A 321 17.60 22.57 12.78
N ASN A 322 16.95 23.05 11.73
CA ASN A 322 17.38 23.30 10.36
C ASN A 322 18.82 22.90 9.99
N PRO A 323 18.98 22.00 8.99
CA PRO A 323 20.07 22.15 8.04
C PRO A 323 19.60 22.04 6.57
N GLY A 324 20.24 22.86 5.72
CA GLY A 324 20.01 22.93 4.27
C GLY A 324 20.44 21.69 3.47
N PRO A 325 20.42 21.79 2.13
CA PRO A 325 20.34 20.65 1.22
C PRO A 325 21.72 20.04 0.96
N SER A 326 22.28 19.31 1.93
CA SER A 326 23.43 18.41 1.70
C SER A 326 23.83 17.71 2.99
N MET A 327 23.31 16.50 3.22
CA MET A 327 23.90 15.45 4.08
C MET A 327 22.79 14.49 4.41
N TRP A 328 22.87 13.22 4.03
CA TRP A 328 22.46 12.07 4.86
C TRP A 328 23.03 10.79 4.22
N ILE A 329 24.37 10.67 4.22
CA ILE A 329 25.06 9.38 4.22
C ILE A 329 25.43 9.11 5.67
N SER A 330 24.94 7.99 6.20
CA SER A 330 25.31 7.29 7.46
C SER A 330 25.63 8.09 8.72
N SER A 331 24.96 7.76 9.84
CA SER A 331 25.58 7.48 11.15
C SER A 331 24.50 7.17 12.18
N ARG A 332 24.48 5.95 12.74
CA ARG A 332 23.84 5.71 14.05
C ARG A 332 24.83 6.11 15.16
N PRO A 333 24.37 6.62 16.31
CA PRO A 333 25.22 6.80 17.48
C PRO A 333 25.52 5.44 18.13
N ALA A 334 26.78 5.24 18.51
CA ALA A 334 27.24 4.10 19.29
C ALA A 334 26.54 4.07 20.66
N HIS A 335 25.86 2.96 20.97
CA HIS A 335 25.44 2.68 22.34
C HIS A 335 26.66 2.21 23.16
N GLY A 336 27.03 3.03 24.14
CA GLY A 336 27.41 2.61 25.49
C GLY A 336 28.57 1.63 25.63
N TYR A 337 29.80 2.13 25.51
CA TYR A 337 30.93 1.51 26.21
C TYR A 337 30.71 1.68 27.73
N VAL A 338 30.51 0.58 28.44
CA VAL A 338 30.50 0.54 29.91
C VAL A 338 31.91 0.90 30.39
N ARG A 339 32.08 2.12 30.92
CA ARG A 339 33.27 2.48 31.71
C ARG A 339 33.15 1.86 33.09
N HIS A 340 33.96 0.84 33.37
CA HIS A 340 34.29 0.46 34.74
C HIS A 340 34.97 1.65 35.43
N THR A 341 34.29 2.20 36.44
CA THR A 341 34.87 3.15 37.39
C THR A 341 35.71 2.39 38.41
N ALA A 342 37.01 2.63 38.39
CA ALA A 342 37.91 2.23 39.46
C ALA A 342 37.60 3.06 40.71
N ALA A 343 37.16 2.41 41.77
CA ALA A 343 37.05 3.01 43.09
C ALA A 343 38.45 3.10 43.70
N THR A 344 38.93 4.33 43.94
CA THR A 344 40.04 4.61 44.85
C THR A 344 39.45 5.22 46.11
N ARG A 345 39.63 4.56 47.25
CA ARG A 345 39.68 5.23 48.56
C ARG A 345 40.53 4.40 49.52
N THR A 346 41.66 5.04 49.87
CA THR A 346 42.45 4.97 51.11
C THR A 346 42.96 3.63 51.60
#